data_AF-A0A7D9EI59-F1
#
_entry.id   AF-A0A7D9EI59-F1
#
_cell.length_a   1.000
_cell.length_b   1.000
_cell.length_c   1.000
_cell.angle_alpha   90.00
_cell.angle_beta   90.00
_cell.angle_gamma   90.00
#
_symmetry.space_group_name_H-M   'P 1'
#
loop_
_entity.id
_entity.type
_entity.pdbx_description
1 polymer ?
#
loop_
_entity_poly.entity_id
_entity_poly.type
_entity_poly.pdbx_seq_one_letter_code
_entity_poly.pdbx_strand_id
1 'polypeptide(L)'
;MSTGLTERQAHLVKELEGWVKLFSEAKPEYSSGESLFKPGDCFVGYHSDTAAAVVMTISNLGNDWSNKQIISQSIYTLLQCASPDAIARLPATKLKHDAEELWIEYFRNQKHGSLKDYLVHCLGNNKNDSFLVQITTHSRLLSQANSRAIASAAGFTGLQSHCISLQEFHTEQQFVKTLEEFFVALGGAEGLLLVQCDNGEANFNLIACCRYLVDDTRRRTLENFGVPVKPIHIIFIIQLPKIAGGCQHFVGFQGGKWQSVHIDELLESNEQLPQIEQLVNRSVSDLFQPAYPARGDDIADMDVDIDTSIPSGRQELHVENIEVK
;
A
#
# COMPACT_ATOMS: atom_id res chain seq x y z
N MET A 1 -10.01 -26.57 5.22
CA MET A 1 -11.34 -26.58 5.86
C MET A 1 -12.41 -26.56 4.78
N SER A 2 -13.27 -27.57 4.66
CA SER A 2 -14.23 -27.72 3.53
C SER A 2 -15.70 -27.60 3.93
N THR A 3 -16.01 -27.22 5.17
CA THR A 3 -17.36 -27.35 5.75
C THR A 3 -18.22 -26.08 5.67
N GLY A 4 -17.81 -25.03 4.96
CA GLY A 4 -18.56 -23.77 4.86
C GLY A 4 -18.71 -23.18 3.45
N LEU A 5 -18.16 -23.82 2.42
CA LEU A 5 -18.18 -23.32 1.05
C LEU A 5 -19.25 -24.03 0.22
N THR A 6 -20.02 -23.29 -0.55
CA THR A 6 -20.84 -23.87 -1.62
C THR A 6 -19.95 -24.47 -2.71
N GLU A 7 -20.47 -25.42 -3.50
CA GLU A 7 -19.72 -26.01 -4.62
C GLU A 7 -19.22 -24.96 -5.61
N ARG A 8 -20.07 -23.94 -5.88
CA ARG A 8 -19.72 -22.77 -6.68
C ARG A 8 -18.52 -22.04 -6.09
N GLN A 9 -18.56 -21.68 -4.81
CA GLN A 9 -17.46 -20.99 -4.14
C GLN A 9 -16.18 -21.85 -4.12
N ALA A 10 -16.30 -23.15 -3.87
CA ALA A 10 -15.14 -24.05 -3.87
C ALA A 10 -14.44 -24.12 -5.24
N HIS A 11 -15.18 -24.04 -6.35
CA HIS A 11 -14.60 -23.89 -7.69
C HIS A 11 -13.83 -22.58 -7.83
N LEU A 12 -14.44 -21.46 -7.43
CA LEU A 12 -13.81 -20.13 -7.51
C LEU A 12 -12.54 -20.04 -6.63
N VAL A 13 -12.53 -20.69 -5.47
CA VAL A 13 -11.35 -20.75 -4.60
C VAL A 13 -10.19 -21.44 -5.32
N LYS A 14 -10.43 -22.58 -5.98
CA LYS A 14 -9.39 -23.29 -6.74
C LYS A 14 -8.85 -22.45 -7.90
N GLU A 15 -9.73 -21.72 -8.57
CA GLU A 15 -9.36 -20.81 -9.66
C GLU A 15 -8.47 -19.68 -9.15
N LEU A 16 -8.84 -19.06 -8.02
CA LEU A 16 -8.06 -18.01 -7.38
C LEU A 16 -6.71 -18.51 -6.84
N GLU A 17 -6.67 -19.69 -6.23
CA GLU A 17 -5.42 -20.35 -5.81
C GLU A 17 -4.50 -20.65 -6.99
N GLY A 18 -5.07 -21.05 -8.13
CA GLY A 18 -4.35 -21.22 -9.38
C GLY A 18 -3.72 -19.92 -9.85
N TRP A 19 -4.50 -18.83 -9.84
CA TRP A 19 -4.01 -17.49 -10.19
C TRP A 19 -2.88 -17.03 -9.25
N VAL A 20 -3.04 -17.19 -7.93
CA VAL A 20 -2.02 -16.84 -6.94
C VAL A 20 -0.71 -17.59 -7.18
N LYS A 21 -0.77 -18.88 -7.53
CA LYS A 21 0.42 -19.67 -7.88
C LYS A 21 1.11 -19.10 -9.13
N LEU A 22 0.35 -18.82 -10.19
CA LEU A 22 0.88 -18.23 -11.42
C LEU A 22 1.50 -16.85 -11.19
N PHE A 23 0.95 -16.07 -10.26
CA PHE A 23 1.47 -14.78 -9.83
C PHE A 23 2.78 -14.91 -9.07
N SER A 24 2.91 -15.94 -8.21
CA SER A 24 4.13 -16.17 -7.42
C SER A 24 5.26 -16.86 -8.19
N GLU A 25 4.94 -17.68 -9.20
CA GLU A 25 5.92 -18.43 -9.99
C GLU A 25 6.64 -17.53 -11.01
N ALA A 26 7.73 -16.90 -10.58
CA ALA A 26 8.67 -16.25 -11.49
C ALA A 26 9.46 -17.30 -12.31
N LYS A 27 9.80 -16.96 -13.55
CA LYS A 27 10.62 -17.83 -14.39
C LYS A 27 12.02 -18.01 -13.78
N PRO A 28 12.61 -19.23 -13.89
CA PRO A 28 13.93 -19.54 -13.33
C PRO A 28 15.06 -18.68 -13.94
N GLU A 29 14.86 -18.13 -15.14
CA GLU A 29 15.81 -17.24 -15.83
C GLU A 29 16.08 -15.93 -15.06
N TYR A 30 15.15 -15.49 -14.21
CA TYR A 30 15.25 -14.26 -13.42
C TYR A 30 15.45 -14.54 -11.92
N SER A 31 15.61 -15.81 -11.54
CA SER A 31 15.72 -16.24 -10.14
C SER A 31 17.14 -16.71 -9.87
N SER A 32 17.93 -15.87 -9.18
CA SER A 32 19.25 -16.29 -8.68
C SER A 32 19.06 -17.11 -7.40
N GLY A 33 18.98 -18.44 -7.53
CA GLY A 33 18.96 -19.39 -6.42
C GLY A 33 17.62 -20.13 -6.22
N GLU A 34 17.69 -21.31 -5.62
CA GLU A 34 16.57 -22.25 -5.36
C GLU A 34 15.44 -21.71 -4.45
N SER A 35 15.44 -20.42 -4.09
CA SER A 35 14.38 -19.81 -3.30
C SER A 35 13.17 -19.50 -4.18
N LEU A 36 12.25 -20.46 -4.27
CA LEU A 36 10.93 -20.26 -4.86
C LEU A 36 10.21 -19.11 -4.14
N PHE A 37 9.89 -18.04 -4.86
CA PHE A 37 9.07 -16.94 -4.38
C PHE A 37 7.67 -17.48 -4.05
N LYS A 38 7.24 -17.35 -2.80
CA LYS A 38 5.99 -17.95 -2.31
C LYS A 38 4.85 -16.94 -2.38
N PRO A 39 3.59 -17.40 -2.37
CA PRO A 39 2.43 -16.50 -2.22
C PRO A 39 2.53 -15.55 -1.03
N GLY A 40 3.15 -15.97 0.08
CA GLY A 40 3.39 -15.13 1.26
C GLY A 40 4.44 -14.02 1.06
N ASP A 41 5.30 -14.15 0.05
CA ASP A 41 6.22 -13.08 -0.38
C ASP A 41 5.51 -12.07 -1.31
N CYS A 42 4.54 -12.56 -2.09
CA CYS A 42 3.73 -11.74 -2.99
C CYS A 42 2.71 -10.90 -2.23
N PHE A 43 1.95 -11.55 -1.35
CA PHE A 43 0.77 -11.01 -0.69
C PHE A 43 1.00 -11.04 0.82
N VAL A 44 1.10 -9.86 1.42
CA VAL A 44 1.47 -9.71 2.82
C VAL A 44 0.33 -10.21 3.73
N GLY A 45 0.64 -11.19 4.56
CA GLY A 45 -0.34 -11.86 5.43
C GLY A 45 -1.20 -12.90 4.70
N TYR A 46 -0.73 -13.45 3.58
CA TYR A 46 -1.39 -14.54 2.88
C TYR A 46 -1.18 -15.90 3.57
N HIS A 47 -2.28 -16.63 3.74
CA HIS A 47 -2.35 -17.97 4.33
C HIS A 47 -3.10 -18.93 3.41
N SER A 48 -3.06 -20.22 3.75
CA SER A 48 -3.77 -21.27 2.99
C SER A 48 -5.28 -21.00 2.88
N ASP A 49 -5.87 -20.36 3.88
CA ASP A 49 -7.31 -20.08 3.91
C ASP A 49 -7.67 -18.71 3.32
N THR A 50 -6.69 -17.90 2.91
CA THR A 50 -6.92 -16.54 2.39
C THR A 50 -7.77 -16.53 1.13
N ALA A 51 -7.51 -17.43 0.17
CA ALA A 51 -8.31 -17.51 -1.05
C ALA A 51 -9.78 -17.83 -0.75
N ALA A 52 -10.04 -18.76 0.18
CA ALA A 52 -11.37 -19.08 0.66
C ALA A 52 -12.05 -17.90 1.34
N ALA A 53 -11.35 -17.20 2.24
CA ALA A 53 -11.87 -16.04 2.95
C ALA A 53 -12.26 -14.90 1.99
N VAL A 54 -11.42 -14.61 1.00
CA VAL A 54 -11.69 -13.57 -0.02
C VAL A 54 -12.89 -13.93 -0.86
N VAL A 55 -12.91 -15.14 -1.45
CA VAL A 55 -14.04 -15.58 -2.31
C VAL A 55 -15.35 -15.56 -1.55
N MET A 56 -15.37 -16.01 -0.28
CA MET A 56 -16.59 -15.95 0.54
C MET A 56 -17.05 -14.51 0.77
N THR A 57 -16.13 -13.62 1.14
CA THR A 57 -16.46 -12.21 1.41
C THR A 57 -17.03 -11.53 0.16
N ILE A 58 -16.37 -11.72 -0.99
CA ILE A 58 -16.80 -11.13 -2.26
C ILE A 58 -18.13 -11.73 -2.75
N SER A 59 -18.30 -13.06 -2.63
CA SER A 59 -19.55 -13.72 -3.01
C SER A 59 -20.73 -13.22 -2.19
N ASN A 60 -20.53 -12.96 -0.89
CA ASN A 60 -21.58 -12.47 0.01
C ASN A 60 -21.92 -10.99 -0.24
N LEU A 61 -20.96 -10.18 -0.68
CA LEU A 61 -21.20 -8.79 -1.08
C LEU A 61 -21.93 -8.70 -2.42
N GLY A 62 -21.60 -9.59 -3.35
CA GLY A 62 -22.13 -9.63 -4.71
C GLY A 62 -22.93 -10.90 -4.99
N ASN A 63 -24.05 -11.12 -4.27
CA ASN A 63 -24.86 -12.33 -4.42
C ASN A 63 -25.30 -12.59 -5.89
N ASP A 64 -25.53 -11.53 -6.66
CA ASP A 64 -25.96 -11.60 -8.07
C ASP A 64 -24.80 -11.55 -9.08
N TRP A 65 -23.55 -11.48 -8.61
CA TRP A 65 -22.40 -11.37 -9.51
C TRP A 65 -22.12 -12.68 -10.22
N SER A 66 -21.67 -12.56 -11.47
CA SER A 66 -21.16 -13.68 -12.26
C SER A 66 -19.87 -14.23 -11.64
N ASN A 67 -19.53 -15.49 -11.95
CA ASN A 67 -18.28 -16.11 -11.52
C ASN A 67 -17.05 -15.26 -11.88
N LYS A 68 -17.04 -14.70 -13.09
CA LYS A 68 -15.94 -13.85 -13.57
C LYS A 68 -15.78 -12.57 -12.76
N GLN A 69 -16.89 -11.92 -12.40
CA GLN A 69 -16.86 -10.72 -11.56
C GLN A 69 -16.36 -11.04 -10.14
N ILE A 70 -16.80 -12.15 -9.56
CA ILE A 70 -16.33 -12.58 -8.23
C ILE A 70 -14.82 -12.84 -8.27
N ILE A 71 -14.31 -13.52 -9.30
CA ILE A 71 -12.86 -13.77 -9.45
C ILE A 71 -12.09 -12.48 -9.65
N SER A 72 -12.51 -11.63 -10.58
CA SER A 72 -11.87 -10.33 -10.84
C SER A 72 -11.80 -9.47 -9.57
N GLN A 73 -12.91 -9.34 -8.84
CA GLN A 73 -12.92 -8.60 -7.59
C GLN A 73 -12.08 -9.27 -6.49
N SER A 74 -12.03 -10.60 -6.46
CA SER A 74 -11.18 -11.35 -5.52
C SER A 74 -9.70 -11.11 -5.81
N ILE A 75 -9.30 -11.06 -7.09
CA ILE A 75 -7.95 -10.70 -7.52
C ILE A 75 -7.62 -9.29 -7.07
N TYR A 76 -8.48 -8.30 -7.33
CA TYR A 76 -8.24 -6.92 -6.89
C TYR A 76 -8.16 -6.81 -5.36
N THR A 77 -8.92 -7.61 -4.63
CA THR A 77 -8.85 -7.68 -3.16
C THR A 77 -7.53 -8.27 -2.67
N LEU A 78 -6.99 -9.29 -3.34
CA LEU A 78 -5.66 -9.80 -3.02
C LEU A 78 -4.56 -8.81 -3.38
N LEU A 79 -4.72 -8.12 -4.52
CA LEU A 79 -3.79 -7.12 -5.04
C LEU A 79 -3.58 -5.97 -4.05
N GLN A 80 -4.61 -5.62 -3.28
CA GLN A 80 -4.51 -4.64 -2.19
C GLN A 80 -3.47 -5.00 -1.13
N CYS A 81 -3.14 -6.27 -0.95
CA CYS A 81 -2.10 -6.72 -0.03
C CYS A 81 -0.79 -7.13 -0.73
N ALA A 82 -0.67 -6.87 -2.03
CA ALA A 82 0.54 -7.20 -2.76
C ALA A 82 1.70 -6.28 -2.39
N SER A 83 2.92 -6.82 -2.35
CA SER A 83 4.13 -6.02 -2.23
C SER A 83 4.49 -5.40 -3.59
N PRO A 84 5.06 -4.17 -3.62
CA PRO A 84 5.44 -3.52 -4.88
C PRO A 84 6.51 -4.31 -5.65
N ASP A 85 7.38 -5.05 -4.94
CA ASP A 85 8.35 -5.98 -5.53
C ASP A 85 7.66 -7.11 -6.31
N ALA A 86 6.58 -7.68 -5.77
CA ALA A 86 5.84 -8.73 -6.45
C ALA A 86 5.19 -8.23 -7.75
N ILE A 87 4.69 -6.98 -7.76
CA ILE A 87 4.14 -6.33 -8.94
C ILE A 87 5.23 -6.07 -9.98
N ALA A 88 6.41 -5.60 -9.57
CA ALA A 88 7.55 -5.39 -10.47
C ALA A 88 8.08 -6.69 -11.10
N ARG A 89 7.92 -7.83 -10.43
CA ARG A 89 8.29 -9.15 -10.96
C ARG A 89 7.28 -9.74 -11.94
N LEU A 90 6.06 -9.20 -11.99
CA LEU A 90 4.95 -9.75 -12.77
C LEU A 90 5.28 -9.98 -14.26
N PRO A 91 6.03 -9.11 -14.98
CA PRO A 91 6.44 -9.36 -16.35
C PRO A 91 7.31 -10.63 -16.53
N ALA A 92 7.99 -11.07 -15.49
CA ALA A 92 8.82 -12.28 -15.46
C ALA A 92 8.05 -13.55 -15.06
N THR A 93 6.75 -13.46 -14.78
CA THR A 93 5.89 -14.59 -14.39
C THR A 93 5.14 -15.17 -15.59
N LYS A 94 4.30 -16.18 -15.33
CA LYS A 94 3.35 -16.71 -16.34
C LYS A 94 2.20 -15.74 -16.65
N LEU A 95 1.99 -14.72 -15.81
CA LEU A 95 0.95 -13.69 -15.96
C LEU A 95 1.44 -12.43 -16.70
N LYS A 96 2.50 -12.52 -17.49
CA LYS A 96 3.06 -11.38 -18.25
C LYS A 96 2.04 -10.61 -19.10
N HIS A 97 0.97 -11.26 -19.56
CA HIS A 97 -0.05 -10.64 -20.41
C HIS A 97 -0.98 -9.71 -19.63
N ASP A 98 -1.21 -10.00 -18.35
CA ASP A 98 -2.08 -9.21 -17.47
C ASP A 98 -1.25 -8.19 -16.65
N ALA A 99 0.07 -8.18 -16.84
CA ALA A 99 0.99 -7.41 -16.02
C ALA A 99 0.74 -5.90 -16.08
N GLU A 100 0.43 -5.38 -17.26
CA GLU A 100 0.14 -3.95 -17.46
C GLU A 100 -1.18 -3.54 -16.79
N GLU A 101 -2.22 -4.36 -16.91
CA GLU A 101 -3.51 -4.10 -16.27
C GLU A 101 -3.39 -4.11 -14.74
N LEU A 102 -2.73 -5.14 -14.19
CA LEU A 102 -2.52 -5.27 -12.75
C LEU A 102 -1.61 -4.18 -12.18
N TRP A 103 -0.64 -3.72 -12.98
CA TRP A 103 0.22 -2.58 -12.64
C TRP A 103 -0.58 -1.28 -12.53
N ILE A 104 -1.41 -0.99 -13.53
CA ILE A 104 -2.28 0.20 -13.54
C ILE A 104 -3.25 0.14 -12.36
N GLU A 105 -3.87 -1.01 -12.13
CA GLU A 105 -4.77 -1.20 -11.00
C GLU A 105 -4.06 -0.91 -9.67
N TYR A 106 -2.90 -1.51 -9.43
CA TYR A 106 -2.13 -1.33 -8.20
C TYR A 106 -1.68 0.13 -7.99
N PHE A 107 -0.94 0.72 -8.93
CA PHE A 107 -0.35 2.05 -8.72
C PHE A 107 -1.35 3.19 -8.88
N ARG A 108 -2.30 3.08 -9.82
CA ARG A 108 -3.20 4.20 -10.16
C ARG A 108 -4.54 4.14 -9.46
N ASN A 109 -5.16 2.96 -9.38
CA ASN A 109 -6.51 2.82 -8.84
C ASN A 109 -6.51 2.52 -7.33
N GLN A 110 -5.58 1.70 -6.85
CA GLN A 110 -5.54 1.28 -5.44
C GLN A 110 -4.73 2.21 -4.53
N LYS A 111 -3.86 3.07 -5.11
CA LYS A 111 -3.08 4.12 -4.41
C LYS A 111 -2.21 3.60 -3.26
N HIS A 112 -1.30 2.66 -3.55
CA HIS A 112 -0.33 2.12 -2.59
C HIS A 112 0.90 3.02 -2.33
N GLY A 113 0.94 4.24 -2.88
CA GLY A 113 2.14 5.10 -2.85
C GLY A 113 2.47 5.68 -1.47
N SER A 114 1.47 6.03 -0.67
CA SER A 114 1.65 6.51 0.70
C SER A 114 0.35 6.35 1.49
N LEU A 115 0.44 6.39 2.83
CA LEU A 115 -0.76 6.38 3.69
C LEU A 115 -1.64 7.61 3.44
N LYS A 116 -1.01 8.76 3.15
CA LYS A 116 -1.72 10.01 2.86
C LYS A 116 -2.58 9.87 1.59
N ASP A 117 -2.00 9.38 0.50
CA ASP A 117 -2.71 9.24 -0.78
C ASP A 117 -3.85 8.23 -0.67
N TYR A 118 -3.60 7.11 0.01
CA TYR A 118 -4.61 6.10 0.28
C TYR A 118 -5.79 6.69 1.08
N LEU A 119 -5.51 7.43 2.15
CA LEU A 119 -6.53 8.05 2.99
C LEU A 119 -7.40 9.05 2.22
N VAL A 120 -6.78 9.97 1.49
CA VAL A 120 -7.49 10.97 0.68
C VAL A 120 -8.37 10.29 -0.37
N HIS A 121 -7.87 9.22 -0.99
CA HIS A 121 -8.63 8.43 -1.95
C HIS A 121 -9.85 7.74 -1.32
N CYS A 122 -9.66 7.06 -0.18
CA CYS A 122 -10.76 6.38 0.53
C CYS A 122 -11.86 7.33 0.97
N LEU A 123 -11.50 8.50 1.51
CA LEU A 123 -12.47 9.52 1.96
C LEU A 123 -13.19 10.19 0.78
N GLY A 124 -12.50 10.34 -0.36
CA GLY A 124 -13.10 10.85 -1.58
C GLY A 124 -14.21 9.94 -2.14
N ASN A 125 -13.98 8.62 -2.08
CA ASN A 125 -14.89 7.62 -2.65
C ASN A 125 -16.03 7.21 -1.71
N ASN A 126 -15.81 7.17 -0.39
CA ASN A 126 -16.75 6.64 0.60
C ASN A 126 -17.22 7.71 1.60
N LYS A 127 -17.94 8.73 1.13
CA LYS A 127 -18.34 9.89 1.96
C LYS A 127 -19.38 9.59 3.05
N ASN A 128 -20.09 8.47 2.95
CA ASN A 128 -21.24 8.19 3.82
C ASN A 128 -21.01 7.05 4.82
N ASP A 129 -19.95 6.25 4.64
CA ASP A 129 -19.73 5.04 5.44
C ASP A 129 -18.40 5.07 6.20
N SER A 130 -18.45 4.58 7.43
CA SER A 130 -17.27 4.36 8.27
C SER A 130 -16.48 3.18 7.74
N PHE A 131 -15.24 3.40 7.29
CA PHE A 131 -14.38 2.29 6.87
C PHE A 131 -13.48 1.79 8.02
N LEU A 132 -13.29 0.48 8.03
CA LEU A 132 -12.36 -0.24 8.91
C LEU A 132 -11.27 -0.82 8.03
N VAL A 133 -10.04 -0.36 8.21
CA VAL A 133 -8.92 -0.78 7.37
C VAL A 133 -7.77 -1.28 8.22
N GLN A 134 -7.18 -2.39 7.79
CA GLN A 134 -5.92 -2.90 8.31
C GLN A 134 -4.85 -2.69 7.26
N ILE A 135 -3.92 -1.78 7.54
CA ILE A 135 -2.77 -1.46 6.71
C ILE A 135 -1.55 -2.17 7.28
N THR A 136 -0.94 -3.02 6.47
CA THR A 136 0.35 -3.63 6.77
C THR A 136 1.47 -2.82 6.12
N THR A 137 2.62 -2.73 6.77
CA THR A 137 3.78 -1.99 6.25
C THR A 137 5.10 -2.64 6.67
N HIS A 138 6.15 -2.44 5.88
CA HIS A 138 7.52 -2.76 6.26
C HIS A 138 8.30 -1.54 6.75
N SER A 139 7.80 -0.33 6.47
CA SER A 139 8.39 0.93 6.92
C SER A 139 8.28 1.14 8.44
N ARG A 140 8.86 2.23 8.93
CA ARG A 140 8.73 2.63 10.33
C ARG A 140 7.30 3.15 10.60
N LEU A 141 6.82 2.89 11.80
CA LEU A 141 5.57 3.47 12.28
C LEU A 141 5.65 5.01 12.33
N LEU A 142 4.50 5.66 12.16
CA LEU A 142 4.36 7.11 12.17
C LEU A 142 4.79 7.72 13.52
N SER A 143 5.50 8.84 13.45
CA SER A 143 5.66 9.73 14.59
C SER A 143 4.38 10.55 14.84
N GLN A 144 4.25 11.14 16.02
CA GLN A 144 3.12 12.02 16.35
C GLN A 144 3.01 13.24 15.41
N ALA A 145 4.14 13.75 14.90
CA ALA A 145 4.13 14.85 13.94
C ALA A 145 3.59 14.38 12.58
N ASN A 146 4.03 13.21 12.10
CA ASN A 146 3.62 12.66 10.81
C ASN A 146 2.15 12.24 10.82
N SER A 147 1.67 11.62 11.90
CA SER A 147 0.26 11.22 12.01
C SER A 147 -0.68 12.42 11.96
N ARG A 148 -0.32 13.53 12.62
CA ARG A 148 -1.07 14.81 12.53
C ARG A 148 -1.03 15.41 11.13
N ALA A 149 0.12 15.40 10.47
CA ALA A 149 0.24 15.92 9.11
C ALA A 149 -0.64 15.13 8.12
N ILE A 150 -0.63 13.80 8.20
CA ILE A 150 -1.45 12.91 7.38
C ILE A 150 -2.95 13.13 7.66
N ALA A 151 -3.34 13.20 8.93
CA ALA A 151 -4.72 13.47 9.32
C ALA A 151 -5.22 14.84 8.80
N SER A 152 -4.38 15.87 8.91
CA SER A 152 -4.68 17.20 8.39
C SER A 152 -4.83 17.21 6.87
N ALA A 153 -3.99 16.47 6.14
CA ALA A 153 -4.12 16.34 4.68
C ALA A 153 -5.41 15.62 4.27
N ALA A 154 -5.89 14.69 5.11
CA ALA A 154 -7.16 14.01 4.97
C ALA A 154 -8.38 14.84 5.42
N GLY A 155 -8.17 16.07 5.92
CA GLY A 155 -9.24 16.98 6.34
C GLY A 155 -9.65 16.89 7.81
N PHE A 156 -8.97 16.07 8.63
CA PHE A 156 -9.24 15.98 10.06
C PHE A 156 -8.40 16.96 10.85
N THR A 157 -9.03 17.71 11.77
CA THR A 157 -8.33 18.72 12.58
C THR A 157 -8.50 18.49 14.07
N GLY A 158 -7.42 18.74 14.83
CA GLY A 158 -7.43 18.74 16.30
C GLY A 158 -7.97 17.46 16.92
N LEU A 159 -9.16 17.54 17.53
CA LEU A 159 -9.82 16.46 18.28
C LEU A 159 -10.45 15.38 17.38
N GLN A 160 -10.57 15.63 16.08
CA GLN A 160 -11.18 14.68 15.14
C GLN A 160 -10.25 13.52 14.79
N SER A 161 -8.94 13.67 14.99
CA SER A 161 -7.96 12.64 14.70
C SER A 161 -7.21 12.23 15.96
N HIS A 162 -7.08 10.93 16.18
CA HIS A 162 -6.26 10.40 17.26
C HIS A 162 -5.35 9.29 16.74
N CYS A 163 -4.14 9.20 17.30
CA CYS A 163 -3.15 8.20 16.93
C CYS A 163 -2.64 7.55 18.22
N ILE A 164 -2.82 6.25 18.37
CA ILE A 164 -2.46 5.48 19.55
C ILE A 164 -1.57 4.30 19.17
N SER A 165 -0.72 3.86 20.09
CA SER A 165 0.10 2.67 19.92
C SER A 165 -0.42 1.55 20.82
N LEU A 166 -0.60 0.34 20.27
CA LEU A 166 -1.08 -0.80 21.05
C LEU A 166 -0.13 -1.19 22.20
N GLN A 167 1.15 -0.85 22.06
CA GLN A 167 2.21 -1.09 23.03
C GLN A 167 2.05 -0.25 24.31
N GLU A 168 1.25 0.81 24.26
CA GLU A 168 0.99 1.68 25.42
C GLU A 168 0.00 1.04 26.42
N PHE A 169 -0.76 0.04 25.99
CA PHE A 169 -1.81 -0.59 26.78
C PHE A 169 -1.34 -1.89 27.43
N HIS A 170 -1.59 -2.02 28.73
CA HIS A 170 -1.26 -3.23 29.49
C HIS A 170 -2.50 -4.10 29.75
N THR A 171 -3.70 -3.53 29.56
CA THR A 171 -4.98 -4.21 29.80
C THR A 171 -6.00 -3.83 28.75
N GLU A 172 -6.93 -4.75 28.47
CA GLU A 172 -8.06 -4.50 27.56
C GLU A 172 -8.91 -3.31 28.02
N GLN A 173 -9.09 -3.14 29.33
CA GLN A 173 -9.87 -2.04 29.92
C GLN A 173 -9.30 -0.66 29.59
N GLN A 174 -7.96 -0.51 29.59
CA GLN A 174 -7.34 0.75 29.21
C GLN A 174 -7.60 1.08 27.75
N PHE A 175 -7.47 0.09 26.87
CA PHE A 175 -7.71 0.27 25.45
C PHE A 175 -9.18 0.64 25.15
N VAL A 176 -10.13 -0.11 25.72
CA VAL A 176 -11.57 0.17 25.57
C VAL A 176 -11.92 1.56 26.10
N LYS A 177 -11.38 1.95 27.27
CA LYS A 177 -11.61 3.28 27.83
C LYS A 177 -11.13 4.39 26.89
N THR A 178 -9.95 4.24 26.28
CA THR A 178 -9.43 5.22 25.30
C THR A 178 -10.31 5.28 24.04
N LEU A 179 -10.85 4.14 23.57
CA LEU A 179 -11.81 4.14 22.47
C LEU A 179 -13.10 4.89 22.83
N GLU A 180 -13.65 4.63 24.00
CA GLU A 180 -14.87 5.29 24.50
C GLU A 180 -14.65 6.80 24.68
N GLU A 181 -13.52 7.21 25.25
CA GLU A 181 -13.13 8.63 25.38
C GLU A 181 -13.01 9.31 24.02
N PHE A 182 -12.43 8.64 23.02
CA PHE A 182 -12.36 9.15 21.65
C PHE A 182 -13.76 9.35 21.04
N PHE A 183 -14.64 8.35 21.15
CA PHE A 183 -16.01 8.47 20.63
C PHE A 183 -16.82 9.58 21.32
N VAL A 184 -16.66 9.75 22.63
CA VAL A 184 -17.29 10.83 23.38
C VAL A 184 -16.73 12.20 22.94
N ALA A 185 -15.41 12.30 22.77
CA ALA A 185 -14.76 13.54 22.35
C ALA A 185 -15.19 14.00 20.95
N LEU A 186 -15.50 13.07 20.04
CA LEU A 186 -16.04 13.40 18.72
C LEU A 186 -17.42 14.04 18.79
N GLY A 187 -18.24 13.73 19.81
CA GLY A 187 -19.55 14.36 19.99
C GLY A 187 -20.49 14.23 18.77
N GLY A 188 -20.36 13.15 17.99
CA GLY A 188 -21.10 12.93 16.75
C GLY A 188 -20.48 13.51 15.48
N ALA A 189 -19.30 14.13 15.58
CA ALA A 189 -18.52 14.56 14.42
C ALA A 189 -17.83 13.38 13.72
N GLU A 190 -17.39 13.63 12.49
CA GLU A 190 -16.55 12.69 11.74
C GLU A 190 -15.18 12.60 12.40
N GLY A 191 -14.61 11.39 12.45
CA GLY A 191 -13.35 11.17 13.13
C GLY A 191 -12.46 10.10 12.49
N LEU A 192 -11.16 10.19 12.75
CA LEU A 192 -10.13 9.26 12.29
C LEU A 192 -9.31 8.75 13.47
N LEU A 193 -9.35 7.45 13.71
CA LEU A 193 -8.49 6.78 14.67
C LEU A 193 -7.43 5.96 13.97
N LEU A 194 -6.17 6.29 14.19
CA LEU A 194 -5.01 5.51 13.78
C LEU A 194 -4.53 4.68 14.97
N VAL A 195 -4.45 3.37 14.81
CA VAL A 195 -3.97 2.46 15.85
C VAL A 195 -2.75 1.74 15.31
N GLN A 196 -1.62 1.92 15.96
CA GLN A 196 -0.33 1.41 15.48
C GLN A 196 0.08 0.18 16.28
N CYS A 197 0.62 -0.82 15.60
CA CYS A 197 1.17 -2.01 16.24
C CYS A 197 2.54 -2.31 15.64
N ASP A 198 3.58 -2.30 16.48
CA ASP A 198 4.87 -2.86 16.14
C ASP A 198 4.83 -4.39 16.11
N ASN A 199 5.76 -4.99 15.36
CA ASN A 199 6.00 -6.42 15.31
C ASN A 199 4.72 -7.28 15.22
N GLY A 200 3.91 -7.05 14.19
CA GLY A 200 2.60 -7.69 14.04
C GLY A 200 2.66 -9.23 13.96
N GLU A 201 3.80 -9.81 13.59
CA GLU A 201 4.01 -11.27 13.62
C GLU A 201 4.05 -11.81 15.05
N ALA A 202 4.68 -11.11 15.99
CA ALA A 202 4.67 -11.50 17.40
C ALA A 202 3.35 -11.12 18.09
N ASN A 203 2.76 -9.99 17.70
CA ASN A 203 1.60 -9.38 18.34
C ASN A 203 0.27 -9.76 17.66
N PHE A 204 0.21 -10.83 16.86
CA PHE A 204 -0.97 -11.21 16.08
C PHE A 204 -2.23 -11.44 16.94
N ASN A 205 -2.07 -12.03 18.14
CA ASN A 205 -3.19 -12.21 19.08
C ASN A 205 -3.69 -10.88 19.66
N LEU A 206 -2.78 -9.95 19.96
CA LEU A 206 -3.14 -8.61 20.43
C LEU A 206 -3.93 -7.85 19.36
N ILE A 207 -3.47 -7.90 18.11
CA ILE A 207 -4.16 -7.32 16.96
C ILE A 207 -5.59 -7.88 16.85
N ALA A 208 -5.74 -9.21 16.88
CA ALA A 208 -7.05 -9.84 16.80
C ALA A 208 -7.99 -9.42 17.96
N CYS A 209 -7.48 -9.38 19.19
CA CYS A 209 -8.23 -8.92 20.35
C CYS A 209 -8.65 -7.45 20.21
N CYS A 210 -7.72 -6.55 19.89
CA CYS A 210 -8.02 -5.13 19.72
C CYS A 210 -9.02 -4.87 18.59
N ARG A 211 -8.96 -5.63 17.48
CA ARG A 211 -9.96 -5.54 16.40
C ARG A 211 -11.36 -5.88 16.89
N TYR A 212 -11.48 -6.99 17.62
CA TYR A 212 -12.76 -7.39 18.22
C TYR A 212 -13.30 -6.32 19.17
N LEU A 213 -12.44 -5.77 20.04
CA LEU A 213 -12.81 -4.70 20.97
C LEU A 213 -13.26 -3.43 20.26
N VAL A 214 -12.61 -3.06 19.16
CA VAL A 214 -13.02 -1.94 18.31
C VAL A 214 -14.40 -2.19 17.71
N ASP A 215 -14.62 -3.36 17.11
CA ASP A 215 -15.91 -3.71 16.50
C ASP A 215 -17.04 -3.71 17.53
N ASP A 216 -16.80 -4.30 18.70
CA ASP A 216 -17.76 -4.37 19.80
C ASP A 216 -18.09 -2.98 20.37
N THR A 217 -17.06 -2.18 20.69
CA THR A 217 -17.23 -0.84 21.26
C THR A 217 -17.92 0.09 20.26
N ARG A 218 -17.54 0.03 18.97
CA ARG A 218 -18.19 0.84 17.94
C ARG A 218 -19.66 0.48 17.78
N ARG A 219 -19.99 -0.81 17.79
CA ARG A 219 -21.37 -1.30 17.71
C ARG A 219 -22.20 -0.80 18.90
N ARG A 220 -21.69 -0.95 20.13
CA ARG A 220 -22.35 -0.43 21.36
C ARG A 220 -22.57 1.08 21.31
N THR A 221 -21.55 1.82 20.85
CA THR A 221 -21.61 3.28 20.73
C THR A 221 -22.67 3.72 19.71
N LEU A 222 -22.71 3.09 18.53
CA LEU A 222 -23.71 3.39 17.49
C LEU A 222 -25.14 3.04 17.93
N GLU A 223 -25.33 1.96 18.70
CA GLU A 223 -26.64 1.60 19.28
C GLU A 223 -27.12 2.63 20.33
N ASN A 224 -26.20 3.24 21.07
CA ASN A 224 -26.52 4.21 22.12
C ASN A 224 -26.81 5.63 21.59
N PHE A 225 -26.26 6.01 20.43
CA PHE A 225 -26.55 7.30 19.80
C PHE A 225 -27.85 7.21 18.97
N GLY A 226 -28.96 7.69 19.51
CA GLY A 226 -30.27 7.73 18.84
C GLY A 226 -30.40 8.73 17.68
N VAL A 227 -29.30 9.17 17.07
CA VAL A 227 -29.22 10.21 16.01
C VAL A 227 -28.20 9.76 14.96
N PRO A 228 -28.31 10.13 13.66
CA PRO A 228 -27.32 9.76 12.65
C PRO A 228 -25.92 10.29 13.03
N VAL A 229 -25.02 9.39 13.38
CA VAL A 229 -23.62 9.70 13.71
C VAL A 229 -22.85 9.85 12.40
N LYS A 230 -21.98 10.87 12.31
CA LYS A 230 -21.07 10.98 11.17
C LYS A 230 -20.10 9.78 11.10
N PRO A 231 -19.51 9.48 9.94
CA PRO A 231 -18.59 8.37 9.80
C PRO A 231 -17.37 8.46 10.75
N ILE A 232 -16.99 7.33 11.34
CA ILE A 232 -15.79 7.22 12.17
C ILE A 232 -14.87 6.16 11.56
N HIS A 233 -13.75 6.62 11.03
CA HIS A 233 -12.77 5.83 10.32
C HIS A 233 -11.74 5.28 11.30
N ILE A 234 -11.49 3.97 11.23
CA ILE A 234 -10.50 3.32 12.11
C ILE A 234 -9.52 2.54 11.24
N ILE A 235 -8.24 2.83 11.44
CA ILE A 235 -7.15 2.25 10.66
C ILE A 235 -6.14 1.62 11.59
N PHE A 236 -5.93 0.32 11.43
CA PHE A 236 -4.86 -0.42 12.09
C PHE A 236 -3.62 -0.37 11.21
N ILE A 237 -2.53 0.21 11.68
CA ILE A 237 -1.23 0.25 11.01
C ILE A 237 -0.33 -0.77 11.68
N ILE A 238 -0.04 -1.85 10.97
CA ILE A 238 0.67 -3.01 11.49
C ILE A 238 2.02 -3.10 10.81
N GLN A 239 3.08 -2.89 11.59
CA GLN A 239 4.43 -3.07 11.10
C GLN A 239 4.79 -4.56 11.11
N LEU A 240 5.22 -5.08 9.96
CA LEU A 240 5.63 -6.46 9.80
C LEU A 240 7.11 -6.56 9.41
N PRO A 241 7.84 -7.54 9.95
CA PRO A 241 9.20 -7.81 9.49
C PRO A 241 9.19 -8.34 8.05
N LYS A 242 10.24 -8.01 7.28
CA LYS A 242 10.43 -8.52 5.92
C LYS A 242 11.12 -9.89 5.99
N ILE A 243 10.34 -10.96 5.99
CA ILE A 243 10.80 -12.35 6.13
C ILE A 243 10.42 -13.13 4.87
N ALA A 244 11.36 -13.94 4.36
CA ALA A 244 11.12 -14.80 3.21
C ALA A 244 10.07 -15.89 3.52
N GLY A 245 9.13 -16.07 2.61
CA GLY A 245 7.92 -16.86 2.77
C GLY A 245 6.78 -16.14 3.48
N GLY A 246 6.96 -14.87 3.86
CA GLY A 246 5.99 -14.09 4.61
C GLY A 246 5.96 -14.40 6.11
N CYS A 247 5.04 -13.74 6.81
CA CYS A 247 4.76 -13.93 8.23
C CYS A 247 3.95 -15.21 8.46
N GLN A 248 4.33 -16.05 9.44
CA GLN A 248 3.73 -17.38 9.65
C GLN A 248 2.48 -17.34 10.54
N HIS A 249 2.40 -16.38 11.46
CA HIS A 249 1.30 -16.28 12.42
C HIS A 249 0.35 -15.14 12.06
N PHE A 250 0.87 -14.05 11.51
CA PHE A 250 0.06 -12.93 11.11
C PHE A 250 -0.80 -13.26 9.88
N VAL A 251 -2.12 -13.30 10.10
CA VAL A 251 -3.11 -13.45 9.02
C VAL A 251 -3.62 -12.08 8.61
N GLY A 252 -3.27 -11.65 7.39
CA GLY A 252 -3.68 -10.36 6.84
C GLY A 252 -5.17 -10.31 6.57
N PHE A 253 -5.70 -11.34 5.91
CA PHE A 253 -7.11 -11.41 5.49
C PHE A 253 -7.97 -12.14 6.52
N GLN A 254 -8.64 -11.40 7.39
CA GLN A 254 -9.53 -11.97 8.41
C GLN A 254 -11.03 -11.90 8.03
N GLY A 255 -11.35 -11.46 6.82
CA GLY A 255 -12.74 -11.29 6.35
C GLY A 255 -13.53 -10.23 7.15
N GLY A 256 -14.85 -10.22 6.94
CA GLY A 256 -15.76 -9.31 7.64
C GLY A 256 -15.75 -7.89 7.06
N LYS A 257 -15.96 -6.88 7.92
CA LYS A 257 -16.03 -5.45 7.52
C LYS A 257 -14.66 -4.78 7.35
N TRP A 258 -13.58 -5.48 7.71
CA TRP A 258 -12.22 -4.96 7.66
C TRP A 258 -11.61 -5.17 6.29
N GLN A 259 -11.22 -4.09 5.63
CA GLN A 259 -10.42 -4.15 4.42
C GLN A 259 -8.94 -4.33 4.79
N SER A 260 -8.24 -5.20 4.09
CA SER A 260 -6.80 -5.43 4.27
C SER A 260 -6.03 -4.79 3.13
N VAL A 261 -5.02 -3.99 3.45
CA VAL A 261 -4.19 -3.26 2.50
C VAL A 261 -2.72 -3.37 2.93
N HIS A 262 -1.82 -3.42 1.96
CA HIS A 262 -0.39 -3.29 2.18
C HIS A 262 0.09 -1.97 1.59
N ILE A 263 0.79 -1.18 2.40
CA ILE A 263 1.48 0.04 1.97
C ILE A 263 2.93 -0.12 2.45
N ASP A 264 3.83 -0.35 1.51
CA ASP A 264 5.24 -0.65 1.81
C ASP A 264 5.88 0.50 2.58
N GLU A 265 5.69 1.73 2.08
CA GLU A 265 6.16 2.99 2.70
C GLU A 265 4.99 3.90 3.07
N LEU A 266 4.82 4.16 4.38
CA LEU A 266 3.69 4.97 4.86
C LEU A 266 3.83 6.46 4.52
N LEU A 267 5.06 6.95 4.39
CA LEU A 267 5.38 8.35 4.18
C LEU A 267 5.85 8.55 2.76
N GLU A 268 5.49 9.70 2.19
CA GLU A 268 6.13 10.14 0.96
C GLU A 268 7.61 10.43 1.23
N SER A 269 8.48 9.97 0.34
CA SER A 269 9.91 10.24 0.41
C SER A 269 10.14 11.76 0.34
N ASN A 270 10.61 12.36 1.44
CA ASN A 270 11.06 13.76 1.46
C ASN A 270 12.31 13.98 0.58
N GLU A 271 13.09 12.91 0.38
CA GLU A 271 14.16 12.86 -0.59
C GLU A 271 13.58 12.36 -1.91
N GLN A 272 13.97 12.96 -3.04
CA GLN A 272 13.42 12.78 -4.38
C GLN A 272 13.64 11.38 -4.98
N LEU A 273 13.50 10.31 -4.19
CA LEU A 273 13.55 8.94 -4.67
C LEU A 273 12.30 8.72 -5.53
N PRO A 274 12.47 8.43 -6.83
CA PRO A 274 11.34 8.17 -7.71
C PRO A 274 10.58 6.94 -7.19
N GLN A 275 9.26 6.94 -7.30
CA GLN A 275 8.47 5.75 -6.99
C GLN A 275 8.92 4.60 -7.90
N ILE A 276 8.72 3.35 -7.46
CA ILE A 276 9.06 2.17 -8.27
C ILE A 276 8.45 2.24 -9.69
N GLU A 277 7.27 2.87 -9.81
CA GLU A 277 6.62 3.09 -11.10
C GLU A 277 7.50 3.87 -12.10
N GLN A 278 8.28 4.83 -11.60
CA GLN A 278 9.14 5.71 -12.36
C GLN A 278 10.54 5.14 -12.60
N LEU A 279 10.86 4.00 -11.98
CA LEU A 279 12.16 3.34 -12.06
C LEU A 279 12.15 2.11 -12.95
N VAL A 280 11.01 1.42 -13.07
CA VAL A 280 10.92 0.20 -13.87
C VAL A 280 11.21 0.49 -15.35
N ASN A 281 12.00 -0.39 -15.96
CA ASN A 281 12.52 -0.30 -17.34
C ASN A 281 13.46 0.88 -17.64
N ARG A 282 13.96 1.59 -16.61
CA ARG A 282 15.03 2.58 -16.77
C ARG A 282 16.38 1.98 -16.39
N SER A 283 17.42 2.32 -17.12
CA SER A 283 18.78 1.94 -16.73
C SER A 283 19.23 2.80 -15.55
N VAL A 284 20.17 2.28 -14.76
CA VAL A 284 20.79 3.05 -13.67
C VAL A 284 21.42 4.34 -14.21
N SER A 285 22.00 4.30 -15.41
CA SER A 285 22.55 5.49 -16.08
C SER A 285 21.51 6.57 -16.38
N ASP A 286 20.26 6.20 -16.68
CA ASP A 286 19.18 7.15 -16.98
C ASP A 286 18.80 7.98 -15.75
N LEU A 287 19.02 7.45 -14.54
CA LEU A 287 18.75 8.15 -13.28
C LEU A 287 19.72 9.30 -13.03
N PHE A 288 20.90 9.26 -13.65
CA PHE A 288 21.93 10.31 -13.53
C PHE A 288 21.92 11.28 -14.71
N GLN A 289 21.04 11.11 -15.68
CA GLN A 289 20.92 12.06 -16.77
C GLN A 289 20.33 13.38 -16.22
N PRO A 290 20.96 14.53 -16.47
CA PRO A 290 20.39 15.80 -16.08
C PRO A 290 19.04 15.96 -16.78
N ALA A 291 18.01 16.35 -16.02
CA ALA A 291 16.70 16.67 -16.56
C ALA A 291 16.85 17.88 -17.50
N TYR A 292 17.08 17.64 -18.78
CA TYR A 292 16.97 18.70 -19.78
C TYR A 292 15.50 19.10 -19.81
N PRO A 293 15.16 20.36 -19.49
CA PRO A 293 13.79 20.82 -19.69
C PRO A 293 13.45 20.60 -21.16
N ALA A 294 12.33 19.91 -21.41
CA ALA A 294 11.83 19.67 -22.75
C ALA A 294 11.86 21.01 -23.51
N ARG A 295 12.66 21.07 -24.58
CA ARG A 295 12.53 22.14 -25.58
C ARG A 295 11.08 22.08 -26.04
N GLY A 296 10.31 23.12 -25.73
CA GLY A 296 9.08 23.38 -26.44
C GLY A 296 9.41 23.47 -27.92
N ASP A 297 8.64 22.76 -28.72
CA ASP A 297 8.62 22.94 -30.16
C ASP A 297 8.33 24.42 -30.50
N ASP A 298 8.79 24.82 -31.68
CA ASP A 298 8.63 26.12 -32.36
C ASP A 298 9.76 27.15 -32.17
N ILE A 299 10.94 26.88 -32.74
CA ILE A 299 11.65 27.90 -33.54
C ILE A 299 12.10 27.27 -34.86
N ALA A 300 11.56 27.83 -35.93
CA ALA A 300 11.76 27.49 -37.32
C ALA A 300 13.24 27.43 -37.74
N ASP A 301 13.46 26.65 -38.80
CA ASP A 301 14.68 26.59 -39.62
C ASP A 301 15.33 27.97 -39.78
N MET A 302 16.53 28.11 -39.23
CA MET A 302 17.53 29.01 -39.78
C MET A 302 18.79 28.19 -40.02
N ASP A 303 18.97 27.82 -41.28
CA ASP A 303 20.26 27.44 -41.84
C ASP A 303 21.28 28.52 -41.46
N VAL A 304 22.26 28.13 -40.65
CA VAL A 304 23.47 28.93 -40.45
C VAL A 304 24.61 28.11 -41.02
N ASP A 305 25.00 28.46 -42.25
CA ASP A 305 26.23 28.04 -42.89
C ASP A 305 27.42 28.38 -41.97
N ILE A 306 28.00 27.36 -41.34
CA ILE A 306 29.29 27.51 -40.65
C ILE A 306 30.38 27.24 -41.68
N ASP A 307 30.87 28.34 -42.24
CA ASP A 307 32.05 28.41 -43.09
C ASP A 307 33.28 27.92 -42.30
N THR A 308 33.94 26.89 -42.84
CA THR A 308 35.14 26.27 -42.25
C THR A 308 36.37 26.96 -42.80
N SER A 309 36.88 27.95 -42.07
CA SER A 309 38.19 28.54 -42.38
C SER A 309 39.04 28.71 -41.11
N ILE A 310 40.01 27.81 -40.96
CA ILE A 310 41.10 27.89 -39.99
C ILE A 310 42.17 28.85 -40.54
N PRO A 311 42.62 29.88 -39.79
CA PRO A 311 43.90 30.52 -40.06
C PRO A 311 44.98 29.99 -39.11
N SER A 312 45.98 29.37 -39.73
CA SER A 312 47.29 29.09 -39.14
C SER A 312 48.06 30.40 -38.92
N GLY A 313 48.60 30.61 -37.73
CA GLY A 313 49.44 31.77 -37.43
C GLY A 313 50.07 31.73 -36.04
N ARG A 314 51.33 31.31 -35.97
CA ARG A 314 52.20 31.37 -34.79
C ARG A 314 52.38 32.80 -34.28
N GLN A 315 52.36 33.00 -32.96
CA GLN A 315 53.34 33.86 -32.29
C GLN A 315 53.48 33.51 -30.79
N GLU A 316 54.72 33.61 -30.35
CA GLU A 316 55.32 33.13 -29.11
C GLU A 316 54.77 33.87 -27.87
N LEU A 317 54.58 33.16 -26.76
CA LEU A 317 54.41 33.79 -25.45
C LEU A 317 55.48 33.30 -24.47
N HIS A 318 56.17 34.30 -23.96
CA HIS A 318 57.27 34.32 -23.02
C HIS A 318 56.84 33.72 -21.66
N VAL A 319 57.68 32.86 -21.11
CA VAL A 319 57.48 32.27 -19.77
C VAL A 319 58.14 33.19 -18.75
N GLU A 320 57.36 33.89 -17.94
CA GLU A 320 57.85 34.51 -16.70
C GLU A 320 57.38 33.70 -15.49
N ASN A 321 58.38 33.21 -14.75
CA ASN A 321 58.26 32.52 -13.48
C ASN A 321 57.82 33.49 -12.38
N ILE A 322 56.86 33.09 -11.53
CA ILE A 322 56.73 33.66 -10.18
C ILE A 322 56.57 32.53 -9.17
N GLU A 323 57.53 32.50 -8.25
CA GLU A 323 57.71 31.56 -7.14
C GLU A 323 56.59 31.63 -6.09
N VAL A 324 56.38 30.46 -5.47
CA VAL A 324 55.58 30.25 -4.27
C VAL A 324 56.35 30.75 -3.04
N LYS A 325 55.67 31.52 -2.19
CA LYS A 325 55.96 31.62 -0.75
C LYS A 325 54.67 31.48 0.03
#